data_AF-A0A533ZU05-F1
#
_entry.id   AF-A0A533ZU05-F1
#
_cell.length_a   1.000
_cell.length_b   1.000
_cell.length_c   1.000
_cell.angle_alpha   90.00
_cell.angle_beta   90.00
_cell.angle_gamma   90.00
#
_symmetry.space_group_name_H-M   'P 1'
#
loop_
_entity.id
_entity.type
_entity.pdbx_description
1 polymer ?
#
loop_
_entity_poly.entity_id
_entity_poly.type
_entity_poly.pdbx_seq_one_letter_code
_entity_poly.pdbx_strand_id
1 'polypeptide(L)'
;MIEQEKIKFVRELFNPKVNKVTQLLKAKNQSNFDFAFALLKESVKHPVVKKWIYGVPFPKTFSELHKGTFMPPSNYLEGELAWHVLPIISEIDTINSFLVLKREFENSLLTAEYTQAANKLEAIKTKFGVSLWYIQNKLLLAELEGGTEKNWVQLSEFSKEISDGFLLFFIQNFSKKIESKNTYSRFNDILLNALNDIDLNDSFKEYLLYKLNFLSAKEYYYQNYFLSAENILSLIDRYLLLREIIVERLTDSNFNLIQKVISKLKGLNDTIFLQILNYTTQSFNKFEETNECIKLFDSYTSGDYDFCLKNVPN
;
A
#
# COMPACT_ATOMS: atom_id res chain seq x y z
N MET A 1 -7.53 33.63 -8.15
CA MET A 1 -7.59 32.64 -9.24
C MET A 1 -7.97 31.25 -8.70
N ILE A 2 -7.17 30.65 -7.81
CA ILE A 2 -7.42 29.31 -7.22
C ILE A 2 -8.83 29.14 -6.62
N GLU A 3 -9.30 30.10 -5.80
CA GLU A 3 -10.63 30.00 -5.17
C GLU A 3 -11.78 30.09 -6.18
N GLN A 4 -11.62 30.90 -7.24
CA GLN A 4 -12.62 31.02 -8.30
C GLN A 4 -12.71 29.73 -9.12
N GLU A 5 -11.58 29.10 -9.40
CA GLU A 5 -11.52 27.79 -10.08
C GLU A 5 -12.13 26.69 -9.23
N LYS A 6 -11.88 26.69 -7.92
CA LYS A 6 -12.50 25.77 -6.97
C LYS A 6 -14.02 25.92 -6.95
N ILE A 7 -14.54 27.14 -6.86
CA ILE A 7 -15.99 27.43 -6.91
C ILE A 7 -16.59 26.95 -8.24
N LYS A 8 -15.91 27.23 -9.36
CA LYS A 8 -16.34 26.78 -10.69
C LYS A 8 -16.39 25.26 -10.78
N PHE A 9 -15.35 24.56 -10.32
CA PHE A 9 -15.29 23.11 -10.28
C PHE A 9 -16.45 22.50 -9.50
N VAL A 10 -16.73 23.00 -8.29
CA VAL A 10 -17.85 22.50 -7.48
C VAL A 10 -19.19 22.72 -8.20
N ARG A 11 -19.42 23.91 -8.78
CA ARG A 11 -20.64 24.18 -9.55
C ARG A 11 -20.82 23.21 -10.72
N GLU A 12 -19.74 22.92 -11.45
CA GLU A 12 -19.77 21.96 -12.56
C GLU A 12 -20.01 20.52 -12.08
N LEU A 13 -19.42 20.11 -10.96
CA LEU A 13 -19.56 18.76 -10.43
C LEU A 13 -21.01 18.41 -10.06
N PHE A 14 -21.73 19.37 -9.45
CA PHE A 14 -23.13 19.21 -9.06
C PHE A 14 -24.12 19.47 -10.21
N ASN A 15 -23.65 19.89 -11.39
CA ASN A 15 -24.50 20.04 -12.55
C ASN A 15 -24.88 18.65 -13.12
N PRO A 16 -26.18 18.30 -13.23
CA PRO A 16 -26.62 17.00 -13.76
C PRO A 16 -26.10 16.71 -15.17
N LYS A 17 -25.96 17.73 -16.02
CA LYS A 17 -25.56 17.59 -17.44
C LYS A 17 -24.06 17.35 -17.64
N VAL A 18 -23.25 17.55 -16.61
CA VAL A 18 -21.79 17.42 -16.69
C VAL A 18 -21.38 15.98 -16.41
N ASN A 19 -20.44 15.45 -17.19
CA ASN A 19 -19.83 14.15 -16.92
C ASN A 19 -18.91 14.23 -15.70
N LYS A 20 -19.25 13.49 -14.64
CA LYS A 20 -18.53 13.52 -13.35
C LYS A 20 -17.13 12.90 -13.45
N VAL A 21 -16.97 11.87 -14.29
CA VAL A 21 -15.65 11.24 -14.54
C VAL A 21 -14.71 12.27 -15.15
N THR A 22 -15.16 13.00 -16.18
CA THR A 22 -14.36 14.08 -16.79
C THR A 22 -13.97 15.15 -15.79
N GLN A 23 -14.88 15.52 -14.87
CA GLN A 23 -14.55 16.50 -13.83
C GLN A 23 -13.51 15.97 -12.85
N LEU A 24 -13.63 14.72 -12.40
CA LEU A 24 -12.64 14.12 -11.52
C LEU A 24 -11.27 13.97 -12.18
N LEU A 25 -11.24 13.63 -13.47
CA LEU A 25 -10.00 13.62 -14.23
C LEU A 25 -9.37 15.02 -14.31
N LYS A 26 -10.15 16.10 -14.43
CA LYS A 26 -9.61 17.47 -14.31
C LYS A 26 -9.01 17.74 -12.93
N ALA A 27 -9.65 17.25 -11.85
CA ALA A 27 -9.13 17.42 -10.49
C ALA A 27 -7.83 16.64 -10.25
N LYS A 28 -7.72 15.43 -10.83
CA LYS A 28 -6.48 14.62 -10.80
C LYS A 28 -5.40 15.18 -11.73
N ASN A 29 -5.76 15.76 -12.88
CA ASN A 29 -4.80 16.25 -13.86
C ASN A 29 -4.28 17.66 -13.49
N GLN A 30 -3.70 17.76 -12.30
CA GLN A 30 -3.13 18.98 -11.72
C GLN A 30 -1.69 18.71 -11.30
N SER A 31 -0.76 19.57 -11.70
CA SER A 31 0.65 19.51 -11.28
C SER A 31 0.92 20.09 -9.89
N ASN A 32 -0.11 20.65 -9.24
CA ASN A 32 0.00 21.19 -7.89
C ASN A 32 -0.80 20.33 -6.90
N PHE A 33 -0.08 19.63 -6.02
CA PHE A 33 -0.67 18.73 -5.03
C PHE A 33 -1.72 19.40 -4.13
N ASP A 34 -1.43 20.58 -3.58
CA ASP A 34 -2.35 21.26 -2.65
C ASP A 34 -3.65 21.65 -3.34
N PHE A 35 -3.55 22.09 -4.60
CA PHE A 35 -4.72 22.43 -5.40
C PHE A 35 -5.53 21.18 -5.78
N ALA A 36 -4.86 20.13 -6.28
CA ALA A 36 -5.50 18.85 -6.59
C ALA A 36 -6.26 18.30 -5.37
N PHE A 37 -5.58 18.29 -4.22
CA PHE A 37 -6.15 17.86 -2.94
C PHE A 37 -7.35 18.71 -2.53
N ALA A 38 -7.28 20.04 -2.68
CA ALA A 38 -8.40 20.93 -2.38
C ALA A 38 -9.63 20.65 -3.28
N LEU A 39 -9.43 20.40 -4.58
CA LEU A 39 -10.52 20.05 -5.50
C LEU A 39 -11.14 18.69 -5.14
N LEU A 40 -10.31 17.68 -4.88
CA LEU A 40 -10.78 16.34 -4.49
C LEU A 40 -11.50 16.34 -3.14
N LYS A 41 -11.03 17.15 -2.17
CA LYS A 41 -11.72 17.32 -0.89
C LYS A 41 -13.10 17.95 -1.04
N GLU A 42 -13.32 18.83 -2.01
CA GLU A 42 -14.67 19.32 -2.31
C GLU A 42 -15.51 18.29 -3.06
N SER A 43 -14.89 17.47 -3.91
CA SER A 43 -15.60 16.54 -4.77
C SER A 43 -16.32 15.44 -3.99
N VAL A 44 -15.78 15.03 -2.84
CA VAL A 44 -16.40 14.05 -1.94
C VAL A 44 -17.70 14.53 -1.27
N LYS A 45 -18.06 15.82 -1.41
CA LYS A 45 -19.40 16.31 -1.03
C LYS A 45 -20.49 15.75 -1.92
N HIS A 46 -20.16 15.32 -3.15
CA HIS A 46 -21.12 14.66 -4.04
C HIS A 46 -21.16 13.15 -3.74
N PRO A 47 -22.33 12.55 -3.39
CA PRO A 47 -22.40 11.16 -2.90
C PRO A 47 -21.81 10.09 -3.85
N VAL A 48 -22.11 10.18 -5.14
CA VAL A 48 -21.58 9.25 -6.15
C VAL A 48 -20.07 9.33 -6.28
N VAL A 49 -19.53 10.55 -6.27
CA VAL A 49 -18.10 10.82 -6.37
C VAL A 49 -17.37 10.32 -5.13
N LYS A 50 -17.96 10.54 -3.94
CA LYS A 50 -17.45 9.98 -2.70
C LYS A 50 -17.32 8.46 -2.80
N LYS A 51 -18.34 7.77 -3.31
CA LYS A 51 -18.28 6.32 -3.52
C LYS A 51 -17.15 5.91 -4.48
N TRP A 52 -16.86 6.68 -5.52
CA TRP A 52 -15.77 6.37 -6.45
C TRP A 52 -14.38 6.61 -5.86
N ILE A 53 -14.20 7.68 -5.09
CA ILE A 53 -12.91 8.00 -4.45
C ILE A 53 -12.58 6.98 -3.36
N TYR A 54 -13.56 6.67 -2.50
CA TYR A 54 -13.37 5.78 -1.37
C TYR A 54 -13.44 4.30 -1.74
N GLY A 55 -14.19 3.93 -2.78
CA GLY A 55 -14.40 2.54 -3.17
C GLY A 55 -15.05 1.72 -2.04
N VAL A 56 -14.61 0.47 -1.90
CA VAL A 56 -14.90 -0.39 -0.74
C VAL A 56 -13.63 -0.44 0.11
N PRO A 57 -13.44 0.46 1.09
CA PRO A 57 -12.16 0.59 1.79
C PRO A 57 -11.78 -0.66 2.60
N PHE A 58 -12.76 -1.37 3.15
CA PHE A 58 -12.55 -2.55 4.00
C PHE A 58 -13.44 -3.72 3.51
N PRO A 59 -13.12 -4.32 2.36
CA PRO A 59 -13.96 -5.33 1.72
C PRO A 59 -14.04 -6.57 2.61
N LYS A 60 -15.24 -7.07 2.88
CA LYS A 60 -15.43 -8.19 3.82
C LYS A 60 -15.28 -9.56 3.16
N THR A 61 -15.41 -9.60 1.83
CA THR A 61 -15.26 -10.81 1.02
C THR A 61 -14.32 -10.56 -0.14
N PHE A 62 -13.71 -11.62 -0.70
CA PHE A 62 -12.87 -11.49 -1.89
C PHE A 62 -13.64 -10.94 -3.10
N SER A 63 -14.95 -11.21 -3.17
CA SER A 63 -15.81 -10.66 -4.21
C SER A 63 -15.90 -9.14 -4.17
N GLU A 64 -15.61 -8.49 -3.04
CA GLU A 64 -15.64 -7.04 -2.86
C GLU A 64 -14.28 -6.38 -3.09
N LEU A 65 -13.19 -7.14 -3.02
CA LEU A 65 -11.81 -6.62 -3.02
C LEU A 65 -11.47 -5.85 -4.29
N HIS A 66 -11.97 -6.29 -5.44
CA HIS A 66 -11.70 -5.67 -6.74
C HIS A 66 -13.00 -5.12 -7.36
N LYS A 67 -13.88 -4.56 -6.53
CA LYS A 67 -15.12 -3.90 -6.97
C LYS A 67 -15.04 -2.40 -6.83
N GLY A 68 -15.15 -1.69 -7.95
CA GLY A 68 -15.21 -0.25 -7.94
C GLY A 68 -15.31 0.36 -9.33
N THR A 69 -15.35 1.68 -9.36
CA THR A 69 -15.23 2.42 -10.61
C THR A 69 -13.75 2.69 -10.85
N PHE A 70 -13.17 2.02 -11.84
CA PHE A 70 -11.83 2.34 -12.30
C PHE A 70 -11.79 3.79 -12.78
N MET A 71 -10.94 4.59 -12.15
CA MET A 71 -10.65 5.96 -12.58
C MET A 71 -9.36 5.91 -13.38
N PRO A 72 -9.30 6.44 -14.62
CA PRO A 72 -8.06 6.49 -15.39
C PRO A 72 -6.94 7.26 -14.69
N PRO A 73 -5.66 6.93 -14.98
CA PRO A 73 -4.53 7.69 -14.49
C PRO A 73 -4.51 9.09 -15.10
N SER A 74 -3.92 10.03 -14.37
CA SER A 74 -3.61 11.38 -14.81
C SER A 74 -2.15 11.50 -15.24
N ASN A 75 -1.82 12.61 -15.89
CA ASN A 75 -0.46 12.88 -16.34
C ASN A 75 0.46 13.37 -15.22
N TYR A 76 -0.09 13.67 -14.03
CA TYR A 76 0.62 14.30 -12.92
C TYR A 76 0.55 13.44 -11.67
N LEU A 77 1.72 13.11 -11.12
CA LEU A 77 1.84 12.32 -9.90
C LEU A 77 1.17 13.01 -8.72
N GLU A 78 1.23 14.34 -8.67
CA GLU A 78 0.65 15.17 -7.62
C GLU A 78 -0.85 14.91 -7.41
N GLY A 79 -1.60 14.79 -8.49
CA GLY A 79 -3.03 14.53 -8.40
C GLY A 79 -3.38 13.09 -8.06
N GLU A 80 -2.57 12.11 -8.48
CA GLU A 80 -2.72 10.72 -8.04
C GLU A 80 -2.42 10.58 -6.54
N LEU A 81 -1.35 11.21 -6.06
CA LEU A 81 -1.03 11.25 -4.63
C LEU A 81 -2.15 11.91 -3.83
N ALA A 82 -2.69 13.04 -4.32
CA ALA A 82 -3.82 13.70 -3.67
C ALA A 82 -5.08 12.81 -3.60
N TRP A 83 -5.32 12.00 -4.63
CA TRP A 83 -6.42 11.04 -4.68
C TRP A 83 -6.29 9.94 -3.63
N HIS A 84 -5.08 9.40 -3.43
CA HIS A 84 -4.82 8.36 -2.42
C HIS A 84 -4.78 8.88 -1.00
N VAL A 85 -4.20 10.06 -0.79
CA VAL A 85 -4.13 10.69 0.54
C VAL A 85 -5.54 10.91 1.10
N LEU A 86 -6.52 11.30 0.28
CA LEU A 86 -7.83 11.72 0.75
C LEU A 86 -8.62 10.62 1.51
N PRO A 87 -8.80 9.39 0.99
CA PRO A 87 -9.38 8.29 1.76
C PRO A 87 -8.57 7.91 3.01
N ILE A 88 -7.24 7.93 2.91
CA ILE A 88 -6.35 7.55 4.02
C ILE A 88 -6.49 8.51 5.19
N ILE A 89 -6.51 9.83 4.95
CA ILE A 89 -6.62 10.81 6.03
C ILE A 89 -7.96 10.72 6.79
N SER A 90 -9.03 10.26 6.13
CA SER A 90 -10.33 10.05 6.79
C SER A 90 -10.37 8.79 7.65
N GLU A 91 -9.37 7.91 7.54
CA GLU A 91 -9.31 6.62 8.21
C GLU A 91 -7.98 6.43 8.96
N ILE A 92 -7.34 7.53 9.38
CA ILE A 92 -6.01 7.52 10.03
C ILE A 92 -5.97 6.57 11.22
N ASP A 93 -6.97 6.60 12.10
CA ASP A 93 -7.01 5.74 13.29
C ASP A 93 -7.14 4.25 12.92
N THR A 94 -7.86 3.96 11.84
CA THR A 94 -8.00 2.61 11.29
C THR A 94 -6.67 2.14 10.70
N ILE A 95 -5.97 2.97 9.93
CA ILE A 95 -4.65 2.66 9.38
C ILE A 95 -3.61 2.50 10.50
N ASN A 96 -3.61 3.36 11.51
CA ASN A 96 -2.75 3.23 12.68
C ASN A 96 -3.00 1.91 13.42
N SER A 97 -4.26 1.55 13.63
CA SER A 97 -4.62 0.25 14.20
C SER A 97 -4.09 -0.91 13.36
N PHE A 98 -4.13 -0.79 12.03
CA PHE A 98 -3.58 -1.80 11.13
C PHE A 98 -2.06 -1.91 11.29
N LEU A 99 -1.34 -0.78 11.33
CA LEU A 99 0.12 -0.78 11.51
C LEU A 99 0.56 -1.45 12.82
N VAL A 100 -0.19 -1.28 13.92
CA VAL A 100 0.10 -1.99 15.18
C VAL A 100 -0.07 -3.49 14.99
N LEU A 101 -1.24 -3.95 14.54
CA LEU A 101 -1.51 -5.39 14.37
C LEU A 101 -0.59 -6.04 13.33
N LYS A 102 -0.24 -5.30 12.27
CA LYS A 102 0.73 -5.72 11.27
C LYS A 102 2.10 -5.98 11.91
N ARG A 103 2.62 -5.06 12.75
CA ARG A 103 3.89 -5.26 13.46
C ARG A 103 3.85 -6.48 14.38
N GLU A 104 2.76 -6.68 15.12
CA GLU A 104 2.59 -7.84 15.99
C GLU A 104 2.55 -9.16 15.21
N PHE A 105 1.86 -9.19 14.06
CA PHE A 105 1.88 -10.31 13.13
C PHE A 105 3.29 -10.58 12.60
N GLU A 106 3.98 -9.55 12.12
CA GLU A 106 5.34 -9.67 11.58
C GLU A 106 6.33 -10.16 12.65
N ASN A 107 6.22 -9.68 13.89
CA ASN A 107 7.05 -10.16 14.99
C ASN A 107 6.81 -11.65 15.27
N SER A 108 5.54 -12.07 15.35
CA SER A 108 5.18 -13.48 15.55
C SER A 108 5.69 -14.37 14.40
N LEU A 109 5.65 -13.85 13.17
CA LEU A 109 6.14 -14.55 11.98
C LEU A 109 7.67 -14.73 12.01
N LEU A 110 8.40 -13.65 12.35
CA LEU A 110 9.87 -13.62 12.41
C LEU A 110 10.42 -14.49 13.56
N THR A 111 9.69 -14.60 14.66
CA THR A 111 10.03 -15.45 15.82
C THR A 111 9.54 -16.90 15.68
N ALA A 112 9.01 -17.26 14.51
CA ALA A 112 8.45 -18.59 14.21
C ALA A 112 7.28 -19.02 15.11
N GLU A 113 6.59 -18.08 15.75
CA GLU A 113 5.37 -18.31 16.53
C GLU A 113 4.14 -18.38 15.59
N TYR A 114 4.14 -19.34 14.67
CA TYR A 114 3.20 -19.36 13.55
C TYR A 114 1.72 -19.43 13.97
N THR A 115 1.39 -20.14 15.05
CA THR A 115 0.01 -20.17 15.58
C THR A 115 -0.43 -18.78 16.06
N GLN A 116 0.46 -18.02 16.69
CA GLN A 116 0.15 -16.65 17.10
C GLN A 116 0.03 -15.73 15.87
N ALA A 117 0.94 -15.88 14.90
CA ALA A 117 0.88 -15.18 13.63
C ALA A 117 -0.45 -15.44 12.90
N ALA A 118 -0.93 -16.70 12.86
CA ALA A 118 -2.22 -17.07 12.28
C ALA A 118 -3.38 -16.32 12.95
N ASN A 119 -3.42 -16.30 14.28
CA ASN A 119 -4.46 -15.60 15.04
C ASN A 119 -4.43 -14.09 14.80
N LYS A 120 -3.24 -13.48 14.78
CA LYS A 120 -3.07 -12.04 14.46
C LYS A 120 -3.52 -11.73 13.04
N LEU A 121 -3.18 -12.57 12.07
CA LEU A 121 -3.56 -12.38 10.66
C LEU A 121 -5.07 -12.48 10.45
N GLU A 122 -5.75 -13.43 11.10
CA GLU A 122 -7.21 -13.50 11.06
C GLU A 122 -7.85 -12.29 11.77
N ALA A 123 -7.29 -11.83 12.89
CA ALA A 123 -7.77 -10.61 13.55
C ALA A 123 -7.66 -9.36 12.65
N ILE A 124 -6.56 -9.25 11.87
CA ILE A 124 -6.40 -8.22 10.84
C ILE A 124 -7.51 -8.35 9.79
N LYS A 125 -7.75 -9.55 9.24
CA LYS A 125 -8.83 -9.77 8.26
C LYS A 125 -10.20 -9.41 8.83
N THR A 126 -10.52 -9.82 10.06
CA THR A 126 -11.82 -9.50 10.69
C THR A 126 -12.01 -7.98 10.81
N LYS A 127 -10.97 -7.27 11.28
CA LYS A 127 -11.04 -5.83 11.53
C LYS A 127 -11.03 -5.02 10.23
N PHE A 128 -10.08 -5.27 9.33
CA PHE A 128 -9.81 -4.44 8.15
C PHE A 128 -10.35 -5.01 6.84
N GLY A 129 -10.90 -6.23 6.86
CA GLY A 129 -11.35 -6.92 5.65
C GLY A 129 -10.21 -7.64 4.93
N VAL A 130 -10.51 -8.13 3.73
CA VAL A 130 -9.51 -8.76 2.86
C VAL A 130 -8.71 -7.71 2.10
N SER A 131 -7.46 -8.03 1.78
CA SER A 131 -6.53 -7.20 1.01
C SER A 131 -5.57 -8.12 0.24
N LEU A 132 -4.87 -7.60 -0.76
CA LEU A 132 -3.78 -8.37 -1.38
C LEU A 132 -2.69 -8.68 -0.35
N TRP A 133 -2.42 -7.74 0.56
CA TRP A 133 -1.51 -7.96 1.69
C TRP A 133 -1.92 -9.17 2.55
N TYR A 134 -3.20 -9.28 2.92
CA TYR A 134 -3.70 -10.42 3.71
C TYR A 134 -3.52 -11.74 2.95
N ILE A 135 -3.90 -11.76 1.66
CA ILE A 135 -3.80 -12.96 0.83
C ILE A 135 -2.35 -13.45 0.76
N GLN A 136 -1.42 -12.54 0.45
CA GLN A 136 0.00 -12.87 0.34
C GLN A 136 0.55 -13.43 1.66
N ASN A 137 0.21 -12.80 2.79
CA ASN A 137 0.70 -13.23 4.10
C ASN A 137 0.06 -14.54 4.57
N LYS A 138 -1.17 -14.84 4.16
CA LYS A 138 -1.80 -16.13 4.45
C LYS A 138 -1.11 -17.27 3.70
N LEU A 139 -0.75 -17.05 2.43
CA LEU A 139 0.06 -18.01 1.66
C LEU A 139 1.45 -18.19 2.26
N LEU A 140 2.09 -17.08 2.69
CA LEU A 140 3.41 -17.11 3.33
C LEU A 140 3.39 -17.93 4.62
N LEU A 141 2.38 -17.69 5.47
CA LEU A 141 2.22 -18.44 6.71
C LEU A 141 1.99 -19.93 6.45
N ALA A 142 1.16 -20.28 5.46
CA ALA A 142 0.92 -21.66 5.08
C ALA A 142 2.21 -22.37 4.62
N GLU A 143 3.05 -21.71 3.81
CA GLU A 143 4.37 -22.23 3.42
C GLU A 143 5.29 -22.42 4.63
N LEU A 144 5.36 -21.44 5.53
CA LEU A 144 6.24 -21.52 6.70
C LEU A 144 5.79 -22.60 7.70
N GLU A 145 4.49 -22.85 7.84
CA GLU A 145 3.93 -23.84 8.76
C GLU A 145 3.95 -25.30 8.28
N GLY A 146 4.06 -25.53 6.98
CA GLY A 146 3.96 -26.89 6.44
C GLY A 146 4.43 -27.06 5.01
N GLY A 147 5.24 -26.12 4.52
CA GLY A 147 5.84 -26.14 3.20
C GLY A 147 4.84 -25.97 2.06
N THR A 148 5.34 -26.27 0.87
CA THR A 148 4.66 -26.06 -0.40
C THR A 148 3.30 -26.75 -0.50
N GLU A 149 3.11 -27.90 0.16
CA GLU A 149 1.81 -28.59 0.17
C GLU A 149 0.72 -27.75 0.86
N LYS A 150 1.01 -27.18 2.03
CA LYS A 150 0.04 -26.30 2.73
C LYS A 150 -0.22 -25.01 1.94
N ASN A 151 0.80 -24.42 1.32
CA ASN A 151 0.66 -23.28 0.42
C ASN A 151 -0.29 -23.59 -0.75
N TRP A 152 -0.13 -24.76 -1.40
CA TRP A 152 -1.03 -25.18 -2.49
C TRP A 152 -2.46 -25.46 -2.03
N VAL A 153 -2.65 -26.02 -0.84
CA VAL A 153 -3.99 -26.16 -0.24
C VAL A 153 -4.61 -24.78 -0.05
N GLN A 154 -3.88 -23.82 0.53
CA GLN A 154 -4.38 -22.47 0.75
C GLN A 154 -4.68 -21.73 -0.58
N LEU A 155 -3.84 -21.92 -1.60
CA LEU A 155 -4.08 -21.40 -2.96
C LEU A 155 -5.36 -22.01 -3.55
N SER A 156 -5.60 -23.31 -3.37
CA SER A 156 -6.80 -23.99 -3.82
C SER A 156 -8.05 -23.44 -3.14
N GLU A 157 -7.99 -23.17 -1.84
CA GLU A 157 -9.07 -22.52 -1.09
C GLU A 157 -9.39 -21.13 -1.65
N PHE A 158 -8.38 -20.27 -1.84
CA PHE A 158 -8.60 -18.96 -2.45
C PHE A 158 -9.16 -19.06 -3.88
N SER A 159 -8.69 -20.01 -4.68
CA SER A 159 -9.18 -20.20 -6.05
C SER A 159 -10.64 -20.67 -6.13
N LYS A 160 -11.18 -21.25 -5.05
CA LYS A 160 -12.61 -21.62 -4.97
C LYS A 160 -13.50 -20.42 -4.63
N GLU A 161 -12.98 -19.44 -3.88
CA GLU A 161 -13.73 -18.26 -3.46
C GLU A 161 -13.59 -17.06 -4.41
N ILE A 162 -12.48 -17.00 -5.17
CA ILE A 162 -12.15 -15.88 -6.05
C ILE A 162 -12.51 -16.25 -7.49
N SER A 163 -13.42 -15.48 -8.10
CA SER A 163 -13.75 -15.57 -9.53
C SER A 163 -13.14 -14.47 -10.38
N ASP A 164 -12.57 -13.43 -9.76
CA ASP A 164 -11.98 -12.29 -10.45
C ASP A 164 -10.61 -12.65 -11.02
N GLY A 165 -10.45 -12.54 -12.34
CA GLY A 165 -9.23 -12.94 -13.06
C GLY A 165 -7.98 -12.14 -12.66
N PHE A 166 -8.15 -10.87 -12.28
CA PHE A 166 -7.05 -10.03 -11.81
C PHE A 166 -6.55 -10.52 -10.45
N LEU A 167 -7.45 -10.78 -9.50
CA LEU A 167 -7.10 -11.35 -8.20
C LEU A 167 -6.51 -12.77 -8.35
N LEU A 168 -7.07 -13.60 -9.23
CA LEU A 168 -6.55 -14.95 -9.50
C LEU A 168 -5.09 -14.90 -10.01
N PHE A 169 -4.75 -13.93 -10.86
CA PHE A 169 -3.37 -13.74 -11.32
C PHE A 169 -2.43 -13.42 -10.15
N PHE A 170 -2.84 -12.54 -9.23
CA PHE A 170 -2.05 -12.20 -8.05
C PHE A 170 -1.85 -13.40 -7.12
N ILE A 171 -2.91 -14.12 -6.76
CA ILE A 171 -2.79 -15.23 -5.79
C ILE A 171 -1.89 -16.35 -6.30
N GLN A 172 -1.95 -16.66 -7.61
CA GLN A 172 -1.12 -17.68 -8.23
C GLN A 172 0.36 -17.29 -8.20
N ASN A 173 0.67 -16.03 -8.51
CA ASN A 173 2.04 -15.54 -8.50
C ASN A 173 2.58 -15.35 -7.08
N PHE A 174 1.74 -14.94 -6.11
CA PHE A 174 2.13 -14.90 -4.70
C PHE A 174 2.49 -16.30 -4.18
N SER A 175 1.64 -17.30 -4.45
CA SER A 175 1.90 -18.68 -4.03
C SER A 175 3.24 -19.18 -4.60
N LYS A 176 3.44 -19.05 -5.92
CA LYS A 176 4.69 -19.44 -6.61
C LYS A 176 5.93 -18.71 -6.08
N LYS A 177 5.82 -17.42 -5.78
CA LYS A 177 6.92 -16.59 -5.26
C LYS A 177 7.41 -17.07 -3.89
N ILE A 178 6.48 -17.57 -3.07
CA ILE A 178 6.70 -17.94 -1.68
C ILE A 178 7.28 -19.36 -1.55
N GLU A 179 7.08 -20.23 -2.54
CA GLU A 179 7.57 -21.61 -2.51
C GLU A 179 9.06 -21.70 -2.17
N SER A 180 9.38 -22.37 -1.07
CA SER A 180 10.74 -22.52 -0.53
C SER A 180 11.75 -23.12 -1.52
N LYS A 181 11.26 -23.94 -2.46
CA LYS A 181 12.08 -24.58 -3.51
C LYS A 181 12.27 -23.72 -4.75
N ASN A 182 11.61 -22.57 -4.83
CA ASN A 182 11.68 -21.69 -5.98
C ASN A 182 12.77 -20.63 -5.76
N THR A 183 13.79 -20.61 -6.62
CA THR A 183 14.81 -19.57 -6.54
C THR A 183 14.25 -18.27 -7.10
N TYR A 184 14.81 -17.14 -6.66
CA TYR A 184 14.46 -15.82 -7.19
C TYR A 184 14.54 -15.77 -8.73
N SER A 185 15.65 -16.25 -9.32
CA SER A 185 15.85 -16.26 -10.77
C SER A 185 14.76 -17.06 -11.48
N ARG A 186 14.42 -18.25 -10.95
CA ARG A 186 13.40 -19.11 -11.55
C ARG A 186 12.02 -18.46 -11.49
N PHE A 187 11.64 -17.86 -10.36
CA PHE A 187 10.38 -17.11 -10.27
C PHE A 187 10.35 -15.94 -11.25
N ASN A 188 11.44 -15.16 -11.33
CA ASN A 188 11.56 -14.04 -12.24
C ASN A 188 11.38 -14.46 -13.71
N ASP A 189 12.03 -15.56 -14.13
CA ASP A 189 11.92 -16.07 -15.49
C ASP A 189 10.49 -16.53 -15.81
N ILE A 190 9.84 -17.24 -14.87
CA ILE A 190 8.45 -17.68 -15.00
C ILE A 190 7.52 -16.47 -15.15
N LEU A 191 7.70 -15.45 -14.31
CA LEU A 191 6.86 -14.25 -14.33
C LEU A 191 7.06 -13.45 -15.62
N LEU A 192 8.31 -13.21 -16.03
CA LEU A 192 8.60 -12.46 -17.25
C LEU A 192 8.08 -13.17 -18.49
N ASN A 193 8.24 -14.50 -18.59
CA ASN A 193 7.69 -15.28 -19.70
C ASN A 193 6.16 -15.16 -19.73
N ALA A 194 5.48 -15.35 -18.60
CA ALA A 194 4.03 -15.21 -18.52
C ALA A 194 3.55 -13.80 -18.92
N LEU A 195 4.30 -12.75 -18.56
CA LEU A 195 3.97 -11.37 -18.93
C LEU A 195 4.33 -11.01 -20.39
N ASN A 196 5.29 -11.71 -21.00
CA ASN A 196 5.65 -11.53 -22.40
C ASN A 196 4.68 -12.26 -23.35
N ASP A 197 4.06 -13.34 -22.88
CA ASP A 197 3.09 -14.13 -23.66
C ASP A 197 1.72 -13.46 -23.77
N ILE A 198 1.46 -12.43 -22.95
CA ILE A 198 0.20 -11.68 -22.94
C ILE A 198 0.42 -10.30 -23.56
N ASP A 199 -0.43 -9.92 -24.50
CA ASP A 199 -0.45 -8.57 -25.08
C ASP A 199 -0.97 -7.54 -24.07
N LEU A 200 -0.07 -7.04 -23.22
CA LEU A 200 -0.34 -6.04 -22.20
C LEU A 200 0.33 -4.72 -22.58
N ASN A 201 -0.32 -3.60 -22.24
CA ASN A 201 0.36 -2.31 -22.31
C ASN A 201 1.51 -2.23 -21.28
N ASP A 202 2.54 -1.45 -21.60
CA ASP A 202 3.75 -1.33 -20.78
C ASP A 202 3.45 -0.88 -19.34
N SER A 203 2.50 0.06 -19.17
CA SER A 203 2.13 0.57 -17.84
C SER A 203 1.53 -0.50 -16.92
N PHE A 204 0.74 -1.41 -17.47
CA PHE A 204 0.13 -2.50 -16.74
C PHE A 204 1.14 -3.61 -16.48
N LYS A 205 2.01 -3.90 -17.44
CA LYS A 205 3.12 -4.84 -17.25
C LYS A 205 4.07 -4.37 -16.15
N GLU A 206 4.47 -3.11 -16.15
CA GLU A 206 5.28 -2.52 -15.09
C GLU A 206 4.57 -2.56 -13.74
N TYR A 207 3.25 -2.29 -13.70
CA TYR A 207 2.48 -2.42 -12.46
C TYR A 207 2.50 -3.85 -11.90
N LEU A 208 2.30 -4.86 -12.74
CA LEU A 208 2.35 -6.26 -12.31
C LEU A 208 3.75 -6.64 -11.81
N LEU A 209 4.80 -6.20 -12.50
CA LEU A 209 6.18 -6.38 -12.06
C LEU A 209 6.45 -5.67 -10.73
N TYR A 210 5.99 -4.44 -10.57
CA TYR A 210 6.14 -3.68 -9.34
C TYR A 210 5.58 -4.45 -8.13
N LYS A 211 4.35 -4.96 -8.26
CA LYS A 211 3.65 -5.66 -7.17
C LYS A 211 4.17 -7.08 -6.92
N LEU A 212 4.55 -7.80 -7.96
CA LEU A 212 4.94 -9.21 -7.84
C LEU A 212 6.45 -9.38 -7.65
N ASN A 213 7.25 -8.55 -8.31
CA ASN A 213 8.70 -8.66 -8.31
C ASN A 213 9.41 -7.29 -8.45
N PHE A 214 9.28 -6.41 -7.45
CA PHE A 214 9.88 -5.06 -7.44
C PHE A 214 11.37 -5.00 -7.85
N LEU A 215 12.16 -6.05 -7.60
CA LEU A 215 13.59 -6.09 -7.95
C LEU A 215 13.86 -6.50 -9.41
N SER A 216 12.83 -6.79 -10.20
CA SER A 216 12.98 -7.22 -11.60
C SER A 216 13.40 -6.10 -12.54
N ALA A 217 13.13 -4.84 -12.16
CA ALA A 217 13.43 -3.67 -12.98
C ALA A 217 14.35 -2.72 -12.21
N LYS A 218 15.21 -2.01 -12.95
CA LYS A 218 16.07 -0.98 -12.39
C LYS A 218 15.26 0.27 -12.01
N GLU A 219 14.29 0.61 -12.84
CA GLU A 219 13.46 1.81 -12.74
C GLU A 219 12.03 1.46 -13.18
N TYR A 220 11.07 2.18 -12.60
CA TYR A 220 9.66 2.14 -12.98
C TYR A 220 9.23 3.54 -13.42
N TYR A 221 8.43 3.64 -14.47
CA TYR A 221 8.09 4.93 -15.10
C TYR A 221 6.61 5.30 -14.98
N TYR A 222 5.74 4.33 -14.66
CA TYR A 222 4.28 4.52 -14.68
C TYR A 222 3.65 4.57 -13.29
N GLN A 223 4.28 5.23 -12.30
CA GLN A 223 3.75 5.32 -10.93
C GLN A 223 2.32 5.90 -10.86
N ASN A 224 1.97 6.83 -11.76
CA ASN A 224 0.61 7.36 -11.86
C ASN A 224 -0.41 6.25 -12.20
N TYR A 225 -0.02 5.33 -13.08
CA TYR A 225 -0.81 4.16 -13.42
C TYR A 225 -0.93 3.21 -12.23
N PHE A 226 0.14 3.00 -11.46
CA PHE A 226 0.12 2.08 -10.31
C PHE A 226 -0.90 2.54 -9.27
N LEU A 227 -0.82 3.82 -8.89
CA LEU A 227 -1.80 4.46 -8.01
C LEU A 227 -3.21 4.35 -8.61
N SER A 228 -3.35 4.55 -9.92
CA SER A 228 -4.64 4.46 -10.57
C SER A 228 -5.24 3.05 -10.55
N ALA A 229 -4.42 2.02 -10.74
CA ALA A 229 -4.80 0.62 -10.75
C ALA A 229 -5.31 0.15 -9.38
N GLU A 230 -4.67 0.60 -8.29
CA GLU A 230 -5.08 0.23 -6.93
C GLU A 230 -6.32 0.99 -6.42
N ASN A 231 -6.87 1.93 -7.20
CA ASN A 231 -8.03 2.72 -6.75
C ASN A 231 -9.26 1.89 -6.37
N ILE A 232 -9.38 0.69 -6.92
CA ILE A 232 -10.50 -0.22 -6.70
C ILE A 232 -10.17 -1.36 -5.74
N LEU A 233 -8.98 -1.34 -5.12
CA LEU A 233 -8.57 -2.27 -4.07
C LEU A 233 -8.88 -1.73 -2.67
N SER A 234 -8.57 -2.55 -1.65
CA SER A 234 -8.75 -2.18 -0.25
C SER A 234 -7.95 -0.93 0.12
N LEU A 235 -8.40 -0.20 1.13
CA LEU A 235 -7.67 0.96 1.64
C LEU A 235 -6.31 0.57 2.24
N ILE A 236 -6.18 -0.66 2.73
CA ILE A 236 -4.91 -1.22 3.19
C ILE A 236 -3.92 -1.33 2.03
N ASP A 237 -4.33 -1.89 0.89
CA ASP A 237 -3.46 -2.03 -0.29
C ASP A 237 -3.04 -0.65 -0.81
N ARG A 238 -4.02 0.26 -0.96
CA ARG A 238 -3.79 1.65 -1.41
C ARG A 238 -2.81 2.40 -0.51
N TYR A 239 -2.93 2.21 0.81
CA TYR A 239 -2.01 2.78 1.78
C TYR A 239 -0.58 2.23 1.61
N LEU A 240 -0.43 0.91 1.49
CA LEU A 240 0.86 0.28 1.33
C LEU A 240 1.54 0.71 0.03
N LEU A 241 0.80 0.79 -1.08
CA LEU A 241 1.33 1.33 -2.34
C LEU A 241 1.73 2.81 -2.20
N LEU A 242 0.89 3.66 -1.58
CA LEU A 242 1.24 5.06 -1.36
C LEU A 242 2.56 5.19 -0.60
N ARG A 243 2.75 4.36 0.43
CA ARG A 243 4.00 4.32 1.20
C ARG A 243 5.20 3.91 0.36
N GLU A 244 5.06 2.89 -0.48
CA GLU A 244 6.11 2.43 -1.42
C GLU A 244 6.50 3.55 -2.40
N ILE A 245 5.50 4.19 -3.04
CA ILE A 245 5.72 5.28 -3.99
C ILE A 245 6.37 6.49 -3.31
N ILE A 246 6.00 6.83 -2.08
CA ILE A 246 6.63 7.92 -1.33
C ILE A 246 8.14 7.64 -1.12
N VAL A 247 8.50 6.40 -0.77
CA VAL A 247 9.91 6.01 -0.56
C VAL A 247 10.67 6.03 -1.87
N GLU A 248 10.14 5.42 -2.94
CA GLU A 248 10.77 5.38 -4.25
C GLU A 248 10.98 6.78 -4.85
N ARG A 249 10.05 7.70 -4.58
CA ARG A 249 10.09 9.08 -5.08
C ARG A 249 10.80 10.05 -4.14
N LEU A 250 11.44 9.57 -3.06
CA LEU A 250 12.23 10.41 -2.16
C LEU A 250 13.57 10.79 -2.81
N THR A 251 13.51 11.65 -3.82
CA THR A 251 14.66 12.24 -4.51
C THR A 251 14.68 13.75 -4.30
N ASP A 252 15.83 14.40 -4.48
CA ASP A 252 15.98 15.86 -4.33
C ASP A 252 14.95 16.64 -5.16
N SER A 253 14.64 16.17 -6.37
CA SER A 253 13.66 16.79 -7.28
C SER A 253 12.21 16.72 -6.80
N ASN A 254 11.84 15.74 -5.97
CA ASN A 254 10.46 15.55 -5.49
C ASN A 254 10.29 15.86 -4.01
N PHE A 255 11.37 16.24 -3.33
CA PHE A 255 11.39 16.45 -1.89
C PHE A 255 10.25 17.35 -1.38
N ASN A 256 10.02 18.49 -2.04
CA ASN A 256 8.95 19.43 -1.71
C ASN A 256 7.54 18.81 -1.86
N LEU A 257 7.33 17.97 -2.88
CA LEU A 257 6.06 17.28 -3.08
C LEU A 257 5.83 16.26 -1.97
N ILE A 258 6.84 15.43 -1.68
CA ILE A 258 6.75 14.41 -0.63
C ILE A 258 6.50 15.04 0.75
N GLN A 259 7.17 16.13 1.07
CA GLN A 259 6.94 16.86 2.32
C GLN A 259 5.49 17.35 2.43
N LYS A 260 4.90 17.87 1.34
CA LYS A 260 3.48 18.27 1.31
C LYS A 260 2.55 17.08 1.53
N VAL A 261 2.81 15.96 0.86
CA VAL A 261 2.02 14.72 1.01
C VAL A 261 2.03 14.24 2.46
N ILE A 262 3.22 14.09 3.05
CA ILE A 262 3.37 13.62 4.43
C ILE A 262 2.74 14.61 5.42
N SER A 263 2.82 15.92 5.15
CA SER A 263 2.15 16.92 6.00
C SER A 263 0.63 16.73 6.08
N LYS A 264 -0.02 16.22 5.01
CA LYS A 264 -1.46 15.87 5.03
C LYS A 264 -1.74 14.58 5.79
N LEU A 265 -0.77 13.68 5.82
CA LEU A 265 -0.82 12.41 6.54
C LEU A 265 -0.40 12.53 8.02
N LYS A 266 -0.27 13.75 8.54
CA LYS A 266 0.04 14.00 9.95
C LYS A 266 -0.98 13.29 10.84
N GLY A 267 -0.48 12.45 11.74
CA GLY A 267 -1.28 11.60 12.61
C GLY A 267 -1.14 10.10 12.28
N LEU A 268 -0.58 9.74 11.12
CA LEU A 268 -0.16 8.37 10.87
C LEU A 268 1.11 8.03 11.69
N ASN A 269 1.06 6.91 12.39
CA ASN A 269 2.13 6.35 13.19
C ASN A 269 2.93 5.33 12.38
N ASP A 270 3.39 5.73 11.19
CA ASP A 270 4.28 4.92 10.35
C ASP A 270 5.73 5.34 10.56
N THR A 271 6.57 4.37 10.93
CA THR A 271 7.99 4.60 11.20
C THR A 271 8.76 5.10 9.97
N ILE A 272 8.37 4.68 8.77
CA ILE A 272 8.97 5.20 7.53
C ILE A 272 8.61 6.67 7.34
N PHE A 273 7.35 7.06 7.51
CA PHE A 273 6.99 8.47 7.37
C PHE A 273 7.65 9.34 8.43
N LEU A 274 7.84 8.82 9.65
CA LEU A 274 8.63 9.50 10.67
C LEU A 274 10.11 9.66 10.25
N GLN A 275 10.72 8.63 9.67
CA GLN A 275 12.09 8.68 9.14
C GLN A 275 12.22 9.72 8.02
N ILE A 276 11.27 9.73 7.08
CA ILE A 276 11.24 10.71 5.99
C ILE A 276 11.03 12.12 6.56
N LEU A 277 10.18 12.30 7.57
CA LEU A 277 10.05 13.59 8.26
C LEU A 277 11.38 14.00 8.89
N ASN A 278 12.03 13.13 9.66
CA ASN A 278 13.31 13.42 10.29
C ASN A 278 14.38 13.82 9.26
N TYR A 279 14.41 13.15 8.12
CA TYR A 279 15.28 13.50 6.99
C TYR A 279 14.89 14.85 6.37
N THR A 280 13.58 15.09 6.16
CA THR A 280 13.09 16.26 5.42
C THR A 280 13.06 17.55 6.24
N THR A 281 12.81 17.47 7.54
CA THR A 281 12.74 18.63 8.44
C THR A 281 14.04 18.88 9.19
N GLN A 282 15.04 18.00 9.05
CA GLN A 282 16.28 18.00 9.83
C GLN A 282 16.05 18.04 11.35
N SER A 283 14.86 17.63 11.81
CA SER A 283 14.50 17.53 13.21
C SER A 283 14.40 16.06 13.58
N PHE A 284 15.25 15.59 14.50
CA PHE A 284 15.25 14.18 14.88
C PHE A 284 14.18 13.90 15.95
N ASN A 285 13.11 13.24 15.54
CA ASN A 285 12.16 12.61 16.45
C ASN A 285 12.61 11.16 16.71
N LYS A 286 12.93 10.86 17.98
CA LYS A 286 13.33 9.51 18.42
C LYS A 286 12.19 8.50 18.21
N PHE A 287 12.54 7.26 17.89
CA PHE A 287 11.59 6.15 17.92
C PHE A 287 11.37 5.69 19.36
N GLU A 288 10.26 4.99 19.59
CA GLU A 288 10.08 4.14 20.77
C GLU A 288 11.28 3.17 20.89
N GLU A 289 11.71 2.87 22.12
CA GLU A 289 12.86 1.97 22.43
C GLU A 289 14.25 2.44 21.94
N THR A 290 14.38 3.56 21.21
CA THR A 290 15.68 4.05 20.70
C THR A 290 16.75 4.14 21.79
N ASN A 291 16.39 4.63 22.98
CA ASN A 291 17.35 4.76 24.08
C ASN A 291 17.73 3.40 24.68
N GLU A 292 16.85 2.41 24.67
CA GLU A 292 17.12 1.07 25.18
C GLU A 292 18.04 0.32 24.22
N CYS A 293 17.76 0.38 22.92
CA CYS A 293 18.66 -0.15 21.90
C CYS A 293 20.04 0.50 21.95
N ILE A 294 20.14 1.83 22.06
CA ILE A 294 21.43 2.52 22.20
C ILE A 294 22.18 2.04 23.45
N LYS A 295 21.49 1.94 24.60
CA LYS A 295 22.11 1.41 25.83
C LYS A 295 22.61 -0.01 25.69
N LEU A 296 21.86 -0.87 24.99
CA LEU A 296 22.28 -2.24 24.70
C LEU A 296 23.51 -2.27 23.78
N PHE A 297 23.54 -1.44 22.74
CA PHE A 297 24.71 -1.31 21.86
C PHE A 297 25.94 -0.79 22.60
N ASP A 298 25.79 0.25 23.41
CA ASP A 298 26.87 0.81 24.22
C ASP A 298 27.41 -0.25 25.20
N SER A 299 26.52 -0.95 25.90
CA SER A 299 26.88 -2.01 26.86
C SER A 299 27.59 -3.17 26.17
N TYR A 300 27.06 -3.63 25.03
CA TYR A 300 27.70 -4.68 24.21
C TYR A 300 29.09 -4.26 23.75
N THR A 301 29.24 -3.01 23.29
CA THR A 301 30.51 -2.48 22.78
C THR A 301 31.55 -2.31 23.90
N SER A 302 31.09 -1.98 25.12
CA SER A 302 31.92 -1.90 26.32
C SER A 302 32.27 -3.26 26.95
N GLY A 303 31.69 -4.36 26.43
CA GLY A 303 31.93 -5.73 26.91
C GLY A 303 31.02 -6.18 28.06
N ASP A 304 29.99 -5.42 28.41
CA ASP A 304 29.01 -5.80 29.44
C ASP A 304 27.92 -6.71 28.86
N TYR A 305 28.31 -7.93 28.51
CA TYR A 305 27.41 -8.91 27.91
C TYR A 305 26.33 -9.41 28.89
N ASP A 306 26.60 -9.40 30.20
CA ASP A 306 25.64 -9.80 31.23
C ASP A 306 24.47 -8.82 31.32
N PHE A 307 24.73 -7.52 31.20
CA PHE A 307 23.68 -6.52 31.07
C PHE A 307 22.86 -6.76 29.80
N CYS A 308 23.52 -6.98 28.66
CA CYS A 308 22.84 -7.21 27.38
C CYS A 308 21.89 -8.41 27.46
N LEU A 309 22.37 -9.57 27.91
CA LEU A 309 21.56 -10.80 28.01
C LEU A 309 20.34 -10.64 28.92
N LYS A 310 20.41 -9.81 29.96
CA LYS A 310 19.29 -9.54 30.87
C LYS A 310 18.28 -8.52 30.35
N ASN A 311 18.71 -7.64 29.45
CA ASN A 311 17.94 -6.48 29.03
C ASN A 311 17.63 -6.48 27.53
N VAL A 312 17.97 -7.53 26.78
CA VAL A 312 17.46 -7.71 25.41
C VAL A 312 15.93 -7.77 25.51
N PRO A 313 15.19 -6.85 24.88
CA PRO A 313 13.74 -6.92 24.85
C PRO A 313 13.30 -8.23 24.15
N ASN A 314 12.33 -8.92 24.75
CA ASN A 314 11.67 -10.09 24.14
C ASN A 314 10.88 -9.68 22.91
#